data_AF-A0A177NKU6-F1
#
_entry.id   AF-A0A177NKU6-F1
#
_cell.length_a   1.000
_cell.length_b   1.000
_cell.length_c   1.000
_cell.angle_alpha   90.00
_cell.angle_beta   90.00
_cell.angle_gamma   90.00
#
_symmetry.space_group_name_H-M   'P 1'
#
loop_
_entity.id
_entity.type
_entity.pdbx_description
1 polymer ?
#
loop_
_entity_poly.entity_id
_entity_poly.type
_entity_poly.pdbx_seq_one_letter_code
_entity_poly.pdbx_strand_id
1 'polypeptide(L)' 'MFYKVGIGFDYSFDQSCHINASAEYIGFEYGRSEMTGPNKTYYEPDSETNYLTVKAGFGYSF' A
#
# COMPACT_ATOMS: atom_id res chain seq x y z
N MET A 1 0.48 8.41 10.60
CA MET A 1 0.18 6.99 10.94
C MET A 1 0.45 6.12 9.72
N PHE A 2 0.72 4.82 9.92
CA PHE A 2 0.84 3.85 8.82
C PHE A 2 -0.29 2.83 8.96
N TYR A 3 -1.11 2.68 7.92
CA TYR A 3 -2.14 1.66 7.89
C TYR A 3 -2.05 0.84 6.62
N LYS A 4 -2.19 -0.48 6.78
CA LYS A 4 -2.12 -1.44 5.68
C LYS A 4 -3.27 -2.43 5.84
N VAL A 5 -4.10 -2.54 4.81
CA VAL A 5 -5.15 -3.55 4.70
C VAL A 5 -4.98 -4.27 3.38
N GLY A 6 -5.14 -5.58 3.36
CA GLY A 6 -5.01 -6.36 2.14
C GLY A 6 -5.94 -7.56 2.16
N ILE A 7 -6.38 -7.95 0.96
CA ILE A 7 -7.11 -9.18 0.72
C ILE A 7 -6.43 -9.94 -0.42
N GLY A 8 -6.32 -11.25 -0.27
CA GLY A 8 -5.74 -12.12 -1.28
C GLY A 8 -6.56 -13.38 -1.45
N PHE A 9 -6.56 -13.91 -2.67
CA PHE A 9 -7.07 -15.22 -3.00
C PHE A 9 -5.93 -16.06 -3.58
N ASP A 10 -5.91 -17.32 -3.19
CA ASP A 10 -5.07 -18.36 -3.78
C ASP A 10 -5.98 -19.48 -4.25
N TYR A 11 -5.73 -19.99 -5.45
CA TYR A 11 -6.46 -21.10 -6.02
C TYR A 11 -5.49 -22.09 -6.62
N SER A 12 -5.51 -23.31 -6.10
CA SER A 12 -4.74 -24.44 -6.59
C SER A 12 -5.63 -25.23 -7.55
N PHE A 13 -5.29 -25.26 -8.84
CA PHE A 13 -6.07 -26.00 -9.83
C PHE A 13 -5.50 -27.40 -10.13
N ASP A 14 -4.19 -27.58 -9.94
CA ASP A 14 -3.49 -28.86 -10.03
C ASP A 14 -2.53 -28.99 -8.85
N GLN A 15 -2.04 -30.21 -8.57
CA GLN A 15 -1.02 -30.44 -7.52
C GLN A 15 0.26 -29.64 -7.73
N SER A 16 0.52 -29.23 -8.97
CA SER A 16 1.70 -28.46 -9.36
C SER A 16 1.39 -27.01 -9.68
N CYS A 17 0.13 -26.59 -9.77
CA CYS A 17 -0.21 -25.27 -10.30
C CYS A 17 -1.09 -24.47 -9.35
N HIS A 18 -0.58 -23.28 -8.99
CA HIS A 18 -1.25 -22.35 -8.10
C HIS A 18 -1.40 -21.00 -8.79
N ILE A 19 -2.58 -20.40 -8.72
CA ILE A 19 -2.78 -19.00 -9.08
C ILE A 19 -3.03 -18.21 -7.80
N ASN A 20 -2.49 -17.00 -7.76
CA ASN A 20 -2.80 -16.07 -6.68
C ASN A 20 -3.15 -14.72 -7.26
N ALA A 21 -4.03 -14.00 -6.58
CA ALA A 21 -4.06 -12.56 -6.73
C ALA A 21 -4.39 -11.89 -5.40
N SER A 22 -3.87 -10.69 -5.22
CA SER A 22 -4.08 -9.91 -4.00
C SER A 22 -4.17 -8.43 -4.31
N ALA A 23 -4.91 -7.73 -3.46
CA ALA A 23 -5.00 -6.28 -3.45
C ALA A 23 -4.60 -5.79 -2.06
N GLU A 24 -3.63 -4.88 -2.02
CA GLU A 24 -3.12 -4.26 -0.80
C GLU A 24 -3.30 -2.75 -0.88
N TYR A 25 -3.95 -2.19 0.14
CA TYR A 25 -4.08 -0.75 0.33
C TYR A 25 -3.14 -0.31 1.45
N ILE A 26 -2.25 0.63 1.15
CA ILE A 26 -1.24 1.13 2.06
C ILE A 26 -1.36 2.65 2.14
N GLY A 27 -1.69 3.17 3.31
CA GLY A 27 -1.74 4.59 3.58
C GLY A 27 -0.57 5.03 4.46
N PHE A 28 0.10 6.10 4.02
CA PHE A 28 1.13 6.80 4.79
C PHE A 28 0.66 8.23 5.04
N GLU A 29 0.44 8.58 6.30
CA GLU A 29 0.35 10.00 6.66
C GLU A 29 1.74 10.48 7.04
N TYR A 30 2.30 11.37 6.23
CA TYR A 30 3.48 12.12 6.61
C TYR A 30 3.03 13.23 7.55
N GLY A 31 3.45 13.14 8.83
CA GLY A 31 3.15 14.18 9.81
C GLY A 31 3.66 15.54 9.32
N ARG A 32 2.84 16.58 9.54
CA ARG A 32 3.09 17.96 9.10
C ARG A 32 4.50 18.42 9.45
N SER A 33 5.22 18.89 8.43
CA SER A 33 6.45 19.65 8.65
C SER A 33 6.07 21.10 8.97
N GLU A 34 6.54 21.64 10.09
CA GLU A 34 6.42 23.07 10.38
C GLU A 34 7.50 23.85 9.62
N MET A 35 7.13 24.56 8.55
CA MET A 35 8.02 25.56 7.96
C MET A 35 7.99 26.84 8.80
N THR A 36 9.05 27.05 9.59
CA THR A 36 9.19 28.26 10.41
C THR A 36 9.97 29.33 9.62
N GLY A 37 9.27 30.37 9.16
CA GLY A 37 9.87 31.56 8.52
C GLY A 37 9.67 32.82 9.36
N PRO A 38 10.50 33.87 9.20
CA PRO A 38 10.60 35.00 10.13
C PRO A 38 9.36 35.90 10.25
N ASN A 39 8.26 35.66 9.52
CA ASN A 39 7.05 36.48 9.66
C ASN A 39 5.70 35.85 9.26
N LYS A 40 5.62 34.55 8.96
CA LYS A 40 4.35 33.85 8.72
C LYS A 40 4.50 32.35 8.96
N THR A 41 3.68 31.79 9.84
CA THR A 41 3.49 30.32 9.96
C THR A 41 2.64 29.87 8.78
N TYR A 42 3.28 29.35 7.73
CA TYR A 42 2.57 28.65 6.67
C TYR A 42 2.47 27.18 7.07
N TYR A 43 1.25 26.68 7.20
CA TYR A 43 0.99 25.27 7.40
C TYR A 43 0.93 24.60 6.02
N GLU A 44 1.87 23.69 5.74
CA GLU A 44 1.71 22.78 4.60
C GLU A 44 0.52 21.85 4.86
N PRO A 45 -0.34 21.62 3.85
CA PRO A 45 -1.48 20.71 3.98
C PRO A 45 -0.97 19.29 4.25
N ASP A 46 -1.70 18.57 5.11
CA ASP A 46 -1.42 17.17 5.45
C ASP A 46 -1.23 16.34 4.16
N SER A 47 -0.03 15.78 4.02
CA SER A 47 0.32 14.94 2.87
C SER A 47 0.02 13.50 3.22
N GLU A 48 -1.15 13.04 2.80
CA GLU A 48 -1.54 11.64 2.83
C GLU A 48 -1.20 10.98 1.48
N THR A 49 -0.39 9.93 1.52
CA THR A 49 -0.07 9.13 0.35
C THR A 49 -0.72 7.76 0.48
N ASN A 50 -1.64 7.48 -0.44
CA ASN A 50 -2.34 6.21 -0.51
C ASN A 50 -1.90 5.42 -1.73
N TYR A 51 -1.53 4.16 -1.50
CA TYR A 51 -1.14 3.21 -2.55
C TYR A 51 -2.13 2.05 -2.59
N LEU A 52 -2.69 1.80 -3.78
CA LEU A 52 -3.36 0.54 -4.08
C LEU A 52 -2.41 -0.31 -4.92
N THR A 53 -1.98 -1.44 -4.36
CA THR A 53 -1.13 -2.41 -5.03
C THR A 53 -1.96 -3.64 -5.40
N VAL A 54 -2.04 -3.97 -6.68
CA VAL A 54 -2.67 -5.20 -7.16
C VAL A 54 -1.56 -6.15 -7.62
N LYS A 55 -1.62 -7.40 -7.16
CA LYS A 55 -0.67 -8.46 -7.50
C LYS A 55 -1.44 -9.63 -8.09
N ALA A 56 -0.91 -10.22 -9.14
CA ALA A 56 -1.36 -11.48 -9.70
C ALA A 56 -0.14 -12.35 -9.97
N GLY A 57 -0.25 -13.64 -9.69
CA GLY A 57 0.86 -14.58 -9.79
C GLY A 57 0.39 -15.98 -10.20
N PHE A 58 1.32 -16.71 -10.80
CA PHE A 58 1.20 -18.12 -11.13
C PHE A 58 2.43 -18.84 -10.58
N GLY A 59 2.21 -19.93 -9.87
CA GLY A 59 3.25 -20.80 -9.32
C GLY A 59 3.17 -22.17 -9.96
N TYR A 60 4.32 -22.70 -10.36
CA TYR A 60 4.48 -24.08 -10.80
C TYR A 60 5.47 -24.79 -9.88
N SER A 61 5.04 -25.89 -9.26
CA SER A 61 5.86 -26.73 -8.38
C SER A 61 6.22 -28.02 -9.10
N PHE A 62 7.53 -28.27 -9.25
CA PHE A 62 8.12 -29.45 -9.89
C PHE A 62 8.68 -30.44 -8.87
#